data_AF-A0A8B1NQU3-F1
#
_entry.id   AF-A0A8B1NQU3-F1
#
_cell.length_a   1.000
_cell.length_b   1.000
_cell.length_c   1.000
_cell.angle_alpha   90.00
_cell.angle_beta   90.00
_cell.angle_gamma   90.00
#
_symmetry.space_group_name_H-M   'P 1'
#
loop_
_entity.id
_entity.type
_entity.pdbx_description
1 polymer ?
#
loop_
_entity_poly.entity_id
_entity_poly.type
_entity_poly.pdbx_seq_one_letter_code
_entity_poly.pdbx_strand_id
1 'polypeptide(L)'
;MALEVSPELREILREPFGGGEGNPGFSFREIEFIIADRKLLLVGVAKISYQGSDETWRIPLSFEEEDYRAALASSPRPALEWFAMVVRENVIEWWHTRRLEPNMPFPARRLA
;
A
#
# COMPACT_ATOMS: atom_id res chain seq x y z
N MET A 1 19.86 -16.35 -4.07
CA MET A 1 19.54 -14.96 -4.45
C MET A 1 18.62 -14.41 -3.38
N ALA A 2 18.90 -13.22 -2.85
CA ALA A 2 17.96 -12.56 -1.94
C ALA A 2 16.72 -12.13 -2.74
N LEU A 3 15.52 -12.32 -2.19
CA LEU A 3 14.32 -11.76 -2.79
C LEU A 3 14.32 -10.27 -2.52
N GLU A 4 14.30 -9.46 -3.56
CA GLU A 4 14.29 -8.00 -3.47
C GLU A 4 13.02 -7.46 -4.15
N VAL A 5 12.38 -6.49 -3.50
CA VAL A 5 11.24 -5.76 -4.05
C VAL A 5 11.73 -4.76 -5.09
N SER A 6 11.00 -4.62 -6.20
CA SER A 6 11.34 -3.70 -7.27
C SER A 6 11.42 -2.24 -6.77
N PRO A 7 12.49 -1.48 -7.09
CA PRO A 7 12.53 -0.06 -6.81
C PRO A 7 11.49 0.73 -7.61
N GLU A 8 11.14 0.28 -8.83
CA GLU A 8 10.11 0.91 -9.66
C GLU A 8 8.72 0.85 -8.98
N LEU A 9 8.44 -0.21 -8.22
CA LEU A 9 7.18 -0.31 -7.46
C LEU A 9 7.02 0.85 -6.45
N ARG A 10 8.12 1.30 -5.82
CA ARG A 10 8.06 2.45 -4.90
C ARG A 10 7.63 3.71 -5.62
N GLU A 11 8.05 3.89 -6.87
CA GLU A 11 7.71 5.06 -7.68
C GLU A 11 6.23 5.02 -8.05
N ILE A 12 5.74 3.87 -8.54
CA ILE A 12 4.32 3.67 -8.87
C ILE A 12 3.46 3.92 -7.63
N LEU A 13 3.79 3.33 -6.48
CA LEU A 13 3.00 3.51 -5.25
C LEU A 13 2.99 4.96 -4.73
N ARG A 14 3.99 5.79 -5.06
CA ARG A 14 4.01 7.20 -4.64
C ARG A 14 3.05 8.10 -5.42
N GLU A 15 2.59 7.65 -6.58
CA GLU A 15 1.58 8.40 -7.35
C GLU A 15 0.29 8.55 -6.53
N PRO A 16 -0.28 9.75 -6.44
CA PRO A 16 -1.57 9.96 -5.79
C PRO A 16 -2.68 9.12 -6.42
N PHE A 17 -3.62 8.66 -5.60
CA PHE A 17 -4.76 7.87 -6.04
C PHE A 17 -6.04 8.27 -5.28
N GLY A 18 -7.20 7.91 -5.81
CA GLY A 18 -8.49 8.42 -5.32
C GLY A 18 -8.69 9.90 -5.65
N GLY A 19 -9.40 10.64 -4.80
CA GLY A 19 -9.53 12.10 -4.90
C GLY A 19 -10.59 12.62 -5.89
N GLY A 20 -11.58 11.79 -6.26
CA GLY A 20 -12.76 12.24 -7.00
C GLY A 20 -13.74 13.04 -6.15
N GLU A 21 -14.80 13.58 -6.77
CA GLU A 21 -15.84 14.34 -6.06
C GLU A 21 -16.45 13.50 -4.92
N GLY A 22 -16.44 14.04 -3.70
CA GLY A 22 -16.93 13.35 -2.50
C GLY A 22 -16.04 12.21 -1.98
N ASN A 23 -14.88 11.94 -2.58
CA ASN A 23 -13.99 10.83 -2.22
C ASN A 23 -12.66 11.31 -1.60
N PRO A 24 -12.07 10.53 -0.68
CA PRO A 24 -10.75 10.81 -0.13
C PRO A 24 -9.66 10.72 -1.20
N GLY A 25 -8.69 11.64 -1.15
CA GLY A 25 -7.44 11.56 -1.90
C GLY A 25 -6.33 10.93 -1.06
N PHE A 26 -5.52 10.06 -1.65
CA PHE A 26 -4.47 9.31 -0.96
C PHE A 26 -3.11 9.57 -1.60
N SER A 27 -2.05 9.58 -0.79
CA SER A 27 -0.67 9.57 -1.26
C SER A 27 0.25 8.92 -0.24
N PHE A 28 1.16 8.05 -0.68
CA PHE A 28 2.18 7.50 0.20
C PHE A 28 3.39 8.44 0.31
N ARG A 29 3.82 8.71 1.54
CA ARG A 29 5.01 9.52 1.87
C ARG A 29 6.23 8.64 2.06
N GLU A 30 6.05 7.57 2.84
CA GLU A 30 7.08 6.59 3.16
C GLU A 30 6.52 5.20 2.88
N ILE A 31 7.38 4.31 2.36
CA ILE A 31 7.03 2.92 2.07
C ILE A 31 8.23 2.06 2.49
N GLU A 32 7.98 1.13 3.39
CA GLU A 32 8.93 0.11 3.82
C GLU A 32 8.44 -1.25 3.34
N PHE A 33 9.37 -2.10 2.89
CA PHE A 33 9.09 -3.46 2.47
C PHE A 33 9.97 -4.42 3.25
N ILE A 34 9.36 -5.48 3.76
CA ILE A 34 10.04 -6.55 4.49
C ILE A 34 9.50 -7.88 3.94
N ILE A 35 10.38 -8.69 3.34
CA ILE A 35 10.03 -10.06 2.95
C ILE A 35 10.51 -10.99 4.07
N ALA A 36 9.58 -11.67 4.72
CA ALA A 36 9.85 -12.64 5.79
C ALA A 36 8.80 -13.75 5.76
N ASP A 37 9.21 -14.99 6.07
CA ASP A 37 8.30 -16.14 6.20
C ASP A 37 7.33 -16.34 5.01
N ARG A 38 7.83 -16.15 3.78
CA ARG A 38 7.03 -16.23 2.55
C ARG A 38 5.84 -15.26 2.52
N LYS A 39 6.00 -14.10 3.16
CA LYS A 39 5.09 -12.96 3.07
C LYS A 39 5.86 -11.69 2.79
N LEU A 40 5.19 -10.76 2.13
CA LEU A 40 5.66 -9.38 2.01
C LEU A 40 4.84 -8.51 2.97
N LEU A 41 5.52 -7.93 3.94
CA LEU A 41 5.00 -6.84 4.75
C LEU A 41 5.36 -5.51 4.06
N LEU A 42 4.33 -4.75 3.71
CA LEU A 42 4.41 -3.37 3.25
C LEU A 42 3.94 -2.47 4.39
N VAL A 43 4.76 -1.51 4.80
CA VAL A 43 4.33 -0.47 5.75
C VAL A 43 4.36 0.88 5.05
N GLY A 44 3.18 1.42 4.77
CA GLY A 44 3.01 2.70 4.09
C GLY A 44 2.59 3.79 5.07
N VAL A 45 3.25 4.95 5.01
CA VAL A 45 2.75 6.18 5.65
C VAL A 45 1.95 6.95 4.60
N ALA A 46 0.62 6.86 4.70
CA ALA A 46 -0.31 7.50 3.77
C ALA A 46 -0.80 8.84 4.34
N LYS A 47 -0.76 9.88 3.51
CA LYS A 47 -1.53 11.12 3.72
C LYS A 47 -2.88 10.96 3.02
N ILE A 48 -3.95 11.25 3.75
CA ILE A 48 -5.33 11.11 3.32
C ILE A 48 -6.01 12.46 3.45
N SER A 49 -6.44 13.02 2.33
CA SER A 49 -7.11 14.31 2.23
C SER A 49 -8.60 14.09 2.04
N TYR A 50 -9.43 14.51 2.99
CA TYR A 50 -10.88 14.33 2.95
C TYR A 50 -11.62 15.47 3.66
N GLN A 51 -12.67 16.00 3.02
CA GLN A 51 -13.56 17.03 3.57
C GLN A 51 -12.84 18.26 4.18
N GLY A 52 -11.78 18.73 3.52
CA GLY A 52 -11.01 19.90 3.99
C GLY A 52 -10.06 19.61 5.16
N SER A 53 -9.87 18.33 5.51
CA SER A 53 -8.90 17.89 6.52
C SER A 53 -7.89 16.93 5.91
N ASP A 54 -6.67 16.96 6.45
CA ASP A 54 -5.61 16.02 6.12
C ASP A 54 -5.33 15.14 7.33
N GLU A 55 -5.31 13.83 7.14
CA GLU A 55 -4.89 12.86 8.14
C GLU A 55 -3.68 12.06 7.63
N THR A 56 -2.75 11.74 8.53
CA THR A 56 -1.60 10.89 8.22
C THR A 56 -1.71 9.58 8.98
N TRP A 57 -1.56 8.46 8.27
CA TRP A 57 -1.75 7.12 8.80
C TRP A 57 -0.59 6.21 8.44
N ARG A 58 -0.11 5.42 9.40
CA ARG A 58 0.78 4.28 9.17
C ARG A 58 -0.10 3.05 8.94
N ILE A 59 -0.04 2.48 7.75
CA ILE A 59 -0.89 1.38 7.29
C ILE A 59 0.00 0.18 6.97
N PRO A 60 -0.03 -0.89 7.79
CA PRO A 60 0.65 -2.13 7.48
C PRO A 60 -0.23 -3.04 6.63
N LEU A 61 0.34 -3.60 5.57
CA LEU A 61 -0.28 -4.55 4.66
C LEU A 61 0.61 -5.79 4.53
N SER A 62 0.02 -6.98 4.50
CA SER A 62 0.69 -8.26 4.33
C SER A 62 0.14 -8.96 3.10
N PHE A 63 1.03 -9.46 2.26
CA PHE A 63 0.69 -10.17 1.04
C PHE A 63 1.33 -11.56 1.05
N GLU A 64 0.57 -12.58 0.68
CA GLU A 64 1.07 -13.94 0.52
C GLU A 64 1.98 -14.03 -0.73
N GLU A 65 2.74 -15.12 -0.83
CA GLU A 65 3.69 -15.32 -1.92
C GLU A 65 3.08 -15.25 -3.32
N GLU A 66 1.85 -15.72 -3.48
CA GLU A 66 1.15 -15.64 -4.77
C GLU A 66 1.04 -14.19 -5.27
N ASP A 67 0.71 -13.26 -4.37
CA ASP A 67 0.55 -11.85 -4.70
C ASP A 67 1.89 -11.11 -4.77
N TYR A 68 2.77 -11.27 -3.76
CA TYR A 68 4.00 -10.47 -3.71
C TYR A 68 5.03 -10.84 -4.77
N ARG A 69 4.90 -12.01 -5.42
CA ARG A 69 5.71 -12.34 -6.61
C ARG A 69 5.62 -11.24 -7.67
N ALA A 70 4.47 -10.58 -7.81
CA ALA A 70 4.30 -9.46 -8.72
C ALA A 70 5.13 -8.22 -8.33
N ALA A 71 5.54 -8.08 -7.06
CA ALA A 71 6.32 -6.96 -6.54
C ALA A 71 7.85 -7.14 -6.63
N LEU A 72 8.34 -8.32 -7.03
CA LEU A 72 9.77 -8.62 -7.06
C LEU A 72 10.51 -7.83 -8.15
N ALA A 73 11.81 -7.61 -7.96
CA ALA A 73 12.66 -6.83 -8.89
C ALA A 73 12.73 -7.41 -10.32
N SER A 74 12.47 -8.70 -10.50
CA SER A 74 12.42 -9.36 -11.81
C SER A 74 11.07 -9.24 -12.51
N SER A 75 10.05 -8.69 -11.85
CA SER A 75 8.69 -8.66 -12.38
C SER A 75 8.53 -7.56 -13.42
N PRO A 76 7.78 -7.83 -14.51
CA PRO A 76 7.55 -6.83 -15.55
C PRO A 76 6.65 -5.72 -15.04
N ARG A 77 6.76 -4.53 -15.63
CA ARG A 77 5.98 -3.34 -15.24
C ARG A 77 4.47 -3.58 -15.07
N PRO A 78 3.76 -4.29 -15.96
CA PRO A 78 2.33 -4.58 -15.76
C PRO A 78 2.02 -5.36 -14.47
N ALA A 79 2.95 -6.21 -14.01
CA ALA A 79 2.78 -6.92 -12.73
C ALA A 79 3.00 -5.98 -11.54
N LEU A 80 3.95 -5.04 -11.63
CA LEU A 80 4.16 -3.99 -10.63
C LEU A 80 2.94 -3.06 -10.53
N GLU A 81 2.37 -2.67 -11.67
CA GLU A 81 1.16 -1.85 -11.76
C GLU A 81 -0.05 -2.57 -11.17
N TRP A 82 -0.22 -3.87 -11.48
CA TRP A 82 -1.24 -4.70 -10.85
C TRP A 82 -1.06 -4.77 -9.33
N PHE A 83 0.15 -5.02 -8.84
CA PHE A 83 0.40 -5.10 -7.40
C PHE A 83 0.13 -3.75 -6.71
N ALA A 84 0.54 -2.64 -7.33
CA ALA A 84 0.25 -1.30 -6.84
C ALA A 84 -1.26 -1.02 -6.78
N MET A 85 -2.03 -1.47 -7.78
CA MET A 85 -3.49 -1.40 -7.76
C MET A 85 -4.07 -2.14 -6.56
N VAL A 86 -3.64 -3.38 -6.30
CA VAL A 86 -4.09 -4.18 -5.14
C VAL A 86 -3.79 -3.46 -3.82
N VAL A 87 -2.58 -2.90 -3.66
CA VAL A 87 -2.22 -2.11 -2.47
C VAL A 87 -3.15 -0.91 -2.29
N ARG A 88 -3.40 -0.15 -3.37
CA ARG A 88 -4.27 1.04 -3.35
C ARG A 88 -5.71 0.68 -2.98
N GLU A 89 -6.25 -0.41 -3.52
CA GLU A 89 -7.57 -0.91 -3.19
C GLU A 89 -7.69 -1.28 -1.71
N ASN A 90 -6.71 -2.00 -1.15
CA ASN A 90 -6.71 -2.35 0.27
C ASN A 90 -6.68 -1.10 1.18
N VAL A 91 -5.96 -0.04 0.79
CA VAL A 91 -5.95 1.23 1.55
C VAL A 91 -7.29 1.96 1.46
N ILE A 92 -7.88 2.01 0.27
CA ILE A 92 -9.20 2.65 0.05
C ILE A 92 -10.25 1.91 0.88
N GLU A 93 -10.32 0.59 0.77
CA GLU A 93 -11.27 -0.25 1.49
C GLU A 93 -11.13 -0.05 3.00
N TRP A 94 -9.90 -0.16 3.52
CA TRP A 94 -9.64 0.10 4.93
C TRP A 94 -10.07 1.51 5.37
N TRP A 95 -9.85 2.54 4.56
CA TRP A 95 -10.27 3.88 4.95
C TRP A 95 -11.80 3.97 5.11
N HIS A 96 -12.55 3.29 4.25
CA HIS A 96 -14.01 3.26 4.31
C HIS A 96 -14.55 2.36 5.43
N THR A 97 -13.94 1.21 5.68
CA THR A 97 -14.43 0.24 6.67
C THR A 97 -13.87 0.49 8.07
N ARG A 98 -12.65 1.03 8.15
CA ARG A 98 -11.81 1.12 9.36
C ARG A 98 -11.61 -0.21 10.06
N ARG A 99 -11.79 -1.32 9.33
CA ARG A 99 -11.66 -2.68 9.86
C ARG A 99 -10.28 -3.24 9.55
N LEU A 100 -9.89 -4.24 10.33
CA LEU A 100 -8.80 -5.12 9.96
C LEU A 100 -9.32 -6.01 8.81
N GLU A 101 -9.02 -5.59 7.58
CA GLU A 101 -9.22 -6.34 6.34
C GLU A 101 -8.18 -7.48 6.27
N PRO A 102 -8.39 -8.56 5.49
CA PRO A 102 -7.58 -9.79 5.58
C PRO A 102 -6.07 -9.56 5.39
N ASN A 103 -5.68 -8.52 4.67
CA ASN A 103 -4.29 -8.17 4.41
C ASN A 103 -3.69 -7.19 5.43
N MET A 104 -4.38 -6.86 6.54
CA MET A 104 -3.85 -5.97 7.58
C MET A 104 -3.39 -6.76 8.82
N PRO A 105 -2.09 -7.11 8.92
CA PRO A 105 -1.59 -7.91 10.04
C PRO A 105 -1.65 -7.16 11.38
N PHE A 106 -1.67 -5.82 11.34
CA PHE A 106 -1.75 -4.97 12.52
C PHE A 106 -2.71 -3.79 12.27
N PRO A 107 -3.29 -3.19 13.32
CA PRO A 107 -4.09 -1.99 13.18
C PRO A 107 -3.29 -0.84 12.56
N ALA A 108 -3.90 -0.16 11.58
CA ALA A 108 -3.39 1.12 11.11
C ALA A 108 -3.41 2.15 12.25
N ARG A 109 -2.39 3.01 12.27
CA ARG A 109 -2.19 4.00 13.34
C ARG A 109 -2.19 5.41 12.77
N ARG A 110 -3.03 6.29 13.32
CA ARG A 110 -2.99 7.72 13.02
C ARG A 110 -1.74 8.35 13.62
N LEU A 111 -1.08 9.20 12.83
CA LEU A 111 0.14 9.94 13.19
C LEU A 111 -0.13 11.42 13.43
N ALA A 112 -1.01 12.04 12.62
CA ALA A 112 -1.49 13.41 12.73
C ALA A 112 -2.88 13.52 12.08
#